data_AF-A0A7Z9W0V2-F1
#
_entry.id   AF-A0A7Z9W0V2-F1
#
_cell.length_a   1.000
_cell.length_b   1.000
_cell.length_c   1.000
_cell.angle_alpha   90.00
_cell.angle_beta   90.00
_cell.angle_gamma   90.00
#
_symmetry.space_group_name_H-M   'P 1'
#
loop_
_entity.id
_entity.type
_entity.pdbx_description
1 polymer ?
#
loop_
_entity_poly.entity_id
_entity_poly.type
_entity_poly.pdbx_seq_one_letter_code
_entity_poly.pdbx_strand_id
1 'polypeptide(L)'
;MKRNTGLACACVVVALLSGCGGSDSGTSTEPVIETANETSAGTIPEASILRLDRRLDALIPIDAEVEKLAEGFVFIEGPVWLRGESRLLFSDVRGNTIYQWTETDGASPFIDPVFDGERDGLRSISSNGLTLDDQGRLIICEHGNRRISRVETNGTRT
;
A
#
# COMPACT_ATOMS: atom_id res chain seq x y z
N MET A 1 4.94 47.50 -22.94
CA MET A 1 4.82 47.76 -21.47
C MET A 1 4.84 46.39 -20.78
N LYS A 2 5.92 45.97 -20.10
CA LYS A 2 6.19 46.16 -18.64
C LYS A 2 4.93 45.81 -17.82
N ARG A 3 4.84 44.81 -16.91
CA ARG A 3 5.72 44.17 -15.90
C ARG A 3 5.09 42.82 -15.44
N ASN A 4 5.85 41.74 -15.18
CA ASN A 4 6.40 41.25 -13.87
C ASN A 4 5.31 40.98 -12.79
N THR A 5 5.27 39.93 -11.95
CA THR A 5 6.27 38.93 -11.49
C THR A 5 5.54 37.93 -10.56
N GLY A 6 5.84 36.63 -10.64
CA GLY A 6 5.35 35.60 -9.72
C GLY A 6 6.50 34.93 -8.96
N LEU A 7 6.83 35.54 -7.83
CA LEU A 7 7.57 35.09 -6.64
C LEU A 7 8.07 33.61 -6.60
N ALA A 8 9.39 33.46 -6.66
CA ALA A 8 10.11 32.24 -6.29
C ALA A 8 10.20 32.14 -4.75
N CYS A 9 9.88 30.97 -4.20
CA CYS A 9 9.96 30.68 -2.78
C CYS A 9 11.43 30.43 -2.40
N ALA A 10 11.99 31.29 -1.54
CA ALA A 10 13.36 31.17 -1.05
C ALA A 10 13.41 30.19 0.14
N CYS A 11 14.17 29.12 0.00
CA CYS A 11 14.58 28.29 1.13
C CYS A 11 15.61 29.06 1.97
N VAL A 12 15.25 29.38 3.21
CA VAL A 12 16.20 29.93 4.20
C VAL A 12 16.71 28.77 5.05
N VAL A 13 17.99 28.43 4.87
CA VAL A 13 18.74 27.56 5.80
C VAL A 13 19.35 28.46 6.86
N VAL A 14 18.96 28.28 8.12
CA VAL A 14 19.59 28.93 9.27
C VAL A 14 20.52 27.92 9.93
N ALA A 15 21.83 28.09 9.74
CA ALA A 15 22.86 27.44 10.54
C ALA A 15 23.18 28.35 11.74
N LEU A 16 22.94 27.86 12.95
CA LEU A 16 23.37 28.50 14.19
C LEU A 16 24.68 27.84 14.65
N LEU A 17 25.80 28.54 14.43
CA LEU A 17 27.05 28.30 15.14
C LEU A 17 27.15 29.34 16.25
N SER A 18 27.29 28.89 17.49
CA SER A 18 27.68 29.72 18.64
C SER A 18 28.92 29.08 19.26
N GLY A 19 30.02 29.82 19.22
CA GLY A 19 31.26 29.47 19.91
C GLY A 19 31.34 30.08 21.30
N CYS A 20 32.31 29.61 22.11
CA CYS A 20 33.43 30.40 22.64
C CYS A 20 34.10 29.71 23.84
N GLY A 21 35.43 29.57 23.78
CA GLY A 21 36.34 29.89 24.90
C GLY A 21 36.82 28.75 25.80
N GLY A 22 38.15 28.66 25.96
CA GLY A 22 38.78 28.05 27.15
C GLY A 22 39.96 27.12 26.84
N SER A 23 41.18 27.64 26.93
CA SER A 23 42.42 26.89 27.02
C SER A 23 42.60 26.32 28.43
N ASP A 24 42.92 25.04 28.58
CA ASP A 24 43.87 24.59 29.60
C ASP A 24 44.40 23.18 29.33
N SER A 25 45.71 23.06 29.55
CA SER A 25 46.52 21.85 29.41
C SER A 25 46.24 20.86 30.54
N GLY A 26 45.89 19.62 30.19
CA GLY A 26 45.80 18.51 31.13
C GLY A 26 46.12 17.20 30.44
N THR A 27 47.32 16.67 30.69
CA THR A 27 47.67 15.28 30.37
C THR A 27 46.74 14.37 31.14
N SER A 28 45.79 13.74 30.45
CA SER A 28 45.04 12.62 31.00
C SER A 28 44.83 11.60 29.89
N THR A 29 45.11 10.35 30.25
CA THR A 29 45.13 9.17 29.39
C THR A 29 43.84 9.01 28.59
N GLU A 30 43.97 8.97 27.26
CA GLU A 30 42.90 8.58 26.34
C GLU A 30 42.34 7.20 26.75
N PRO A 31 41.03 7.06 27.00
CA PRO A 31 40.43 5.74 27.10
C PRO A 31 40.36 5.16 25.69
N VAL A 32 40.82 3.92 25.53
CA VAL A 32 40.55 3.13 24.33
C VAL A 32 39.03 2.98 24.25
N ILE A 33 38.41 3.68 23.30
CA ILE A 33 37.02 3.45 22.94
C ILE A 33 37.00 2.09 22.27
N GLU A 34 36.59 1.08 23.03
CA GLU A 34 36.15 -0.20 22.49
C GLU A 34 34.98 0.12 21.56
N THR A 35 35.21 -0.03 20.26
CA THR A 35 34.18 0.12 19.23
C THR A 35 33.04 -0.81 19.58
N ALA A 36 31.98 -0.23 20.15
CA ALA A 36 30.72 -0.91 20.37
C ALA A 36 30.31 -1.49 19.02
N ASN A 37 30.33 -2.83 18.98
CA ASN A 37 29.84 -3.66 17.92
C ASN A 37 28.52 -3.05 17.42
N GLU A 38 28.47 -2.67 16.14
CA GLU A 38 27.26 -2.16 15.49
C GLU A 38 26.16 -3.18 15.76
N THR A 39 25.31 -2.84 16.73
CA THR A 39 24.12 -3.61 17.02
C THR A 39 23.27 -3.38 15.80
N SER A 40 23.22 -4.38 14.93
CA SER A 40 22.33 -4.48 13.78
C SER A 40 21.03 -3.76 14.14
N ALA A 41 20.81 -2.60 13.51
CA ALA A 41 19.60 -1.84 13.70
C ALA A 41 18.46 -2.77 13.30
N GLY A 42 17.77 -3.32 14.31
CA GLY A 42 16.66 -4.23 14.09
C GLY A 42 15.68 -3.55 13.16
N THR A 43 15.41 -4.20 12.02
CA THR A 43 14.41 -3.74 11.06
C THR A 43 13.12 -3.51 11.82
N ILE A 44 12.67 -2.25 11.90
CA ILE A 44 11.32 -1.96 12.40
C ILE A 44 10.38 -2.66 11.41
N PRO A 45 9.54 -3.61 11.86
CA PRO A 45 8.61 -4.25 10.94
C PRO A 45 7.68 -3.19 10.34
N GLU A 46 7.54 -3.20 9.02
CA GLU A 46 6.79 -2.20 8.24
C GLU A 46 5.31 -2.14 8.65
N ALA A 47 4.81 -3.20 9.27
CA ALA A 47 3.49 -3.29 9.90
C ALA A 47 3.55 -4.11 11.20
N SER A 48 2.68 -3.77 12.17
CA SER A 48 2.53 -4.51 13.43
C SER A 48 1.07 -4.62 13.84
N ILE A 49 0.74 -5.66 14.62
CA ILE A 49 -0.61 -5.91 15.12
C ILE A 49 -0.74 -5.30 16.51
N LEU A 50 -1.43 -4.17 16.62
CA LEU A 50 -1.77 -3.57 17.91
C LEU A 50 -2.92 -4.33 18.57
N ARG A 51 -2.65 -4.96 19.72
CA ARG A 51 -3.63 -5.77 20.46
C ARG A 51 -4.24 -4.96 21.61
N LEU A 52 -5.48 -4.48 21.42
CA LEU A 52 -6.20 -3.68 22.42
C LEU A 52 -7.04 -4.54 23.39
N ASP A 53 -7.38 -5.78 23.01
CA ASP A 53 -8.23 -6.69 23.80
C ASP A 53 -7.70 -8.13 23.64
N ARG A 54 -7.58 -8.87 24.76
CA ARG A 54 -7.07 -10.25 24.78
C ARG A 54 -7.93 -11.23 24.00
N ARG A 55 -9.20 -10.91 23.73
CA ARG A 55 -10.06 -11.75 22.88
C ARG A 55 -9.50 -11.92 21.47
N LEU A 56 -8.63 -11.02 21.00
CA LEU A 56 -7.94 -11.14 19.71
C LEU A 56 -6.94 -12.31 19.68
N ASP A 57 -6.39 -12.71 20.83
CA ASP A 57 -5.39 -13.78 20.92
C ASP A 57 -5.99 -15.15 20.56
N ALA A 58 -7.32 -15.28 20.62
CA ALA A 58 -8.03 -16.47 20.15
C ALA A 58 -8.23 -16.50 18.62
N LEU A 59 -8.02 -15.38 17.91
CA LEU A 59 -8.28 -15.24 16.47
C LEU A 59 -7.01 -15.14 15.64
N ILE A 60 -5.97 -14.48 16.18
CA ILE A 60 -4.73 -14.21 15.47
C ILE A 60 -3.56 -14.71 16.31
N PRO A 61 -2.71 -15.63 15.79
CA PRO A 61 -1.53 -16.11 16.49
C PRO A 61 -0.67 -14.98 17.03
N ILE A 62 -0.03 -15.20 18.19
CA ILE A 62 0.76 -14.15 18.86
C ILE A 62 1.98 -13.73 18.04
N ASP A 63 2.50 -14.67 17.25
CA ASP A 63 3.64 -14.58 16.34
C ASP A 63 3.23 -14.31 14.89
N ALA A 64 1.96 -13.94 14.64
CA ALA A 64 1.52 -13.59 13.29
C ALA A 64 2.25 -12.34 12.77
N GLU A 65 2.80 -12.45 11.56
CA GLU A 65 3.46 -11.35 10.86
C GLU A 65 2.54 -10.80 9.76
N VAL A 66 2.58 -9.49 9.56
CA VAL A 66 1.85 -8.84 8.46
C VAL A 66 2.76 -8.81 7.24
N GLU A 67 2.30 -9.41 6.15
CA GLU A 67 3.07 -9.52 4.91
C GLU A 67 2.45 -8.66 3.80
N LYS A 68 3.31 -7.96 3.04
CA LYS A 68 2.89 -7.20 1.86
C LYS A 68 2.90 -8.12 0.64
N LEU A 69 1.71 -8.56 0.22
CA LEU A 69 1.56 -9.52 -0.88
C LEU A 69 1.84 -8.94 -2.28
N ALA A 70 1.55 -7.65 -2.49
CA ALA A 70 1.75 -6.95 -3.75
C ALA A 70 1.71 -5.43 -3.58
N GLU A 71 2.25 -4.69 -4.56
CA GLU A 71 2.26 -3.22 -4.63
C GLU A 71 2.13 -2.73 -6.08
N GLY A 72 2.10 -1.41 -6.29
CA GLY A 72 2.01 -0.81 -7.64
C GLY A 72 0.60 -0.45 -8.11
N PHE A 73 -0.41 -0.55 -7.23
CA PHE A 73 -1.80 -0.19 -7.53
C PHE A 73 -2.11 1.27 -7.17
N VAL A 74 -3.14 1.84 -7.79
CA VAL A 74 -3.55 3.23 -7.55
C VAL A 74 -4.51 3.33 -6.36
N PHE A 75 -5.56 2.51 -6.31
CA PHE A 75 -6.50 2.48 -5.19
C PHE A 75 -7.24 1.15 -5.13
N ILE A 76 -6.83 0.25 -4.22
CA ILE A 76 -7.38 -1.10 -4.11
C ILE A 76 -8.66 -1.15 -3.27
N GLU A 77 -9.64 -1.95 -3.68
CA GLU A 77 -10.89 -2.20 -2.97
C GLU A 77 -11.44 -3.61 -3.26
N GLY A 78 -12.44 -4.00 -2.48
CA GLY A 78 -13.28 -5.18 -2.71
C GLY A 78 -12.53 -6.51 -2.84
N PRO A 79 -11.70 -6.90 -1.86
CA PRO A 79 -11.09 -8.22 -1.86
C PRO A 79 -12.16 -9.33 -1.75
N VAL A 80 -12.02 -10.40 -2.53
CA VAL A 80 -12.85 -11.61 -2.42
C VAL A 80 -12.00 -12.87 -2.60
N TRP A 81 -12.17 -13.83 -1.69
CA TRP A 81 -11.43 -15.10 -1.71
C TRP A 81 -12.21 -16.21 -2.44
N LEU A 82 -11.61 -16.77 -3.49
CA LEU A 82 -12.13 -17.89 -4.26
C LEU A 82 -11.54 -19.18 -3.69
N ARG A 83 -12.19 -19.74 -2.67
CA ARG A 83 -11.67 -20.89 -1.90
C ARG A 83 -11.35 -22.11 -2.77
N GLY A 84 -12.15 -22.38 -3.80
CA GLY A 84 -11.93 -23.54 -4.69
C GLY A 84 -10.69 -23.41 -5.59
N GLU A 85 -10.17 -22.19 -5.75
CA GLU A 85 -9.06 -21.87 -6.67
C GLU A 85 -7.83 -21.35 -5.92
N SER A 86 -7.88 -21.27 -4.58
CA SER A 86 -6.84 -20.68 -3.73
C SER A 86 -6.35 -19.32 -4.24
N ARG A 87 -7.31 -18.46 -4.61
CA ARG A 87 -7.06 -17.21 -5.30
C ARG A 87 -7.81 -16.05 -4.66
N LEU A 88 -7.12 -14.92 -4.49
CA LEU A 88 -7.71 -13.65 -4.07
C LEU A 88 -7.98 -12.80 -5.29
N LEU A 89 -9.18 -12.23 -5.43
CA LEU A 89 -9.45 -11.15 -6.39
C LEU A 89 -9.58 -9.82 -5.65
N PHE A 90 -9.16 -8.72 -6.28
CA PHE A 90 -9.33 -7.36 -5.76
C PHE A 90 -9.33 -6.34 -6.91
N SER A 91 -9.98 -5.20 -6.71
CA SER A 91 -10.12 -4.18 -7.75
C SER A 91 -9.12 -3.04 -7.56
N ASP A 92 -8.40 -2.61 -8.61
CA ASP A 92 -7.81 -1.27 -8.66
C ASP A 92 -8.84 -0.31 -9.26
N VAL A 93 -9.56 0.40 -8.38
CA VAL A 93 -10.72 1.24 -8.70
C VAL A 93 -10.36 2.34 -9.71
N ARG A 94 -9.13 2.84 -9.64
CA ARG A 94 -8.63 3.94 -10.49
C ARG A 94 -7.74 3.44 -11.62
N GLY A 95 -7.13 2.27 -11.45
CA GLY A 95 -6.31 1.58 -12.46
C GLY A 95 -7.11 0.90 -13.57
N ASN A 96 -8.43 0.75 -13.41
CA ASN A 96 -9.34 0.12 -14.40
C ASN A 96 -9.17 -1.40 -14.57
N THR A 97 -8.66 -2.06 -13.54
CA THR A 97 -8.33 -3.49 -13.59
C THR A 97 -8.87 -4.19 -12.34
N ILE A 98 -9.38 -5.41 -12.50
CA ILE A 98 -9.49 -6.39 -11.41
C ILE A 98 -8.24 -7.26 -11.48
N TYR A 99 -7.54 -7.38 -10.37
CA TYR A 99 -6.38 -8.25 -10.20
C TYR A 99 -6.78 -9.56 -9.51
N GLN A 100 -5.96 -10.57 -9.76
CA GLN A 100 -5.92 -11.80 -8.99
C GLN A 100 -4.58 -11.93 -8.28
N TRP A 101 -4.54 -12.66 -7.18
CA TRP A 101 -3.32 -13.07 -6.50
C TRP A 101 -3.40 -14.55 -6.11
N THR A 102 -2.32 -15.28 -6.37
CA THR A 102 -2.09 -16.66 -5.91
C THR A 102 -0.74 -16.73 -5.19
N GLU A 103 -0.57 -17.73 -4.33
CA GLU A 103 0.71 -17.99 -3.66
C GLU A 103 1.86 -18.20 -4.64
N THR A 104 1.58 -18.86 -5.78
CA THR A 104 2.60 -19.26 -6.76
C THR A 104 2.99 -18.11 -7.69
N ASP A 105 2.02 -17.31 -8.15
CA ASP A 105 2.24 -16.33 -9.21
C ASP A 105 2.25 -14.88 -8.72
N GLY A 106 1.88 -14.65 -7.45
CA GLY A 106 1.68 -13.31 -6.93
C GLY A 106 0.51 -12.59 -7.63
N ALA A 107 0.56 -11.25 -7.66
CA ALA A 107 -0.50 -10.46 -8.25
C ALA A 107 -0.39 -10.37 -9.78
N SER A 108 -1.49 -10.59 -10.50
CA SER A 108 -1.60 -10.46 -11.95
C SER A 108 -2.97 -9.92 -12.37
N PRO A 109 -3.11 -9.27 -13.54
CA PRO A 109 -4.42 -8.84 -14.04
C PRO A 109 -5.38 -10.02 -14.27
N PHE A 110 -6.65 -9.84 -13.96
CA PHE A 110 -7.72 -10.80 -14.20
C PHE A 110 -8.76 -10.26 -15.21
N ILE A 111 -9.28 -9.05 -14.98
CA ILE A 111 -10.12 -8.33 -15.94
C ILE A 111 -9.50 -6.97 -16.20
N ASP A 112 -9.03 -6.76 -17.43
CA ASP A 112 -8.37 -5.53 -17.87
C ASP A 112 -8.69 -5.25 -19.35
N PRO A 113 -9.37 -4.13 -19.69
CA PRO A 113 -10.00 -3.17 -18.78
C PRO A 113 -11.35 -3.65 -18.24
N VAL A 114 -11.77 -3.08 -17.10
CA VAL A 114 -13.14 -3.25 -16.59
C VAL A 114 -14.15 -2.34 -17.30
N PHE A 115 -13.72 -1.12 -17.64
CA PHE A 115 -14.50 -0.11 -18.36
C PHE A 115 -13.78 0.31 -19.64
N ASP A 116 -14.48 0.23 -20.78
CA ASP A 116 -13.97 0.52 -22.11
C ASP A 116 -14.42 1.90 -22.66
N GLY A 117 -15.20 2.66 -21.88
CA GLY A 117 -15.66 3.99 -22.26
C GLY A 117 -14.66 5.11 -21.94
N GLU A 118 -15.06 6.34 -22.28
CA GLU A 118 -14.27 7.54 -22.06
C GLU A 118 -14.09 7.85 -20.57
N ARG A 119 -12.84 8.13 -20.17
CA ARG A 119 -12.49 8.41 -18.77
C ARG A 119 -12.71 9.87 -18.35
N ASP A 120 -12.95 10.80 -19.29
CA ASP A 120 -12.90 12.23 -18.99
C ASP A 120 -13.81 12.63 -17.81
N GLY A 121 -13.22 13.33 -16.84
CA GLY A 121 -13.87 13.71 -15.57
C GLY A 121 -14.12 12.58 -14.56
N LEU A 122 -13.88 11.31 -14.89
CA LEU A 122 -14.12 10.17 -13.98
C LEU A 122 -12.87 9.80 -13.19
N ARG A 123 -12.99 9.83 -11.84
CA ARG A 123 -11.90 9.44 -10.93
C ARG A 123 -11.77 7.94 -10.76
N SER A 124 -12.90 7.24 -10.77
CA SER A 124 -13.04 5.80 -10.53
C SER A 124 -13.82 5.22 -11.69
N ILE A 125 -13.21 4.33 -12.46
CA ILE A 125 -13.85 3.72 -13.64
C ILE A 125 -13.94 2.21 -13.54
N SER A 126 -13.07 1.58 -12.74
CA SER A 126 -13.07 0.13 -12.53
C SER A 126 -14.25 -0.33 -11.67
N SER A 127 -14.19 -1.59 -11.27
CA SER A 127 -14.98 -2.13 -10.18
C SER A 127 -14.54 -1.60 -8.82
N ASN A 128 -15.40 -1.77 -7.82
CA ASN A 128 -15.08 -1.54 -6.40
C ASN A 128 -15.37 -2.81 -5.60
N GLY A 129 -16.63 -3.01 -5.19
CA GLY A 129 -17.03 -4.22 -4.47
C GLY A 129 -17.03 -5.45 -5.37
N LEU A 130 -16.43 -6.54 -4.87
CA LEU A 130 -16.49 -7.87 -5.44
C LEU A 130 -17.13 -8.82 -4.44
N THR A 131 -17.94 -9.77 -4.91
CA THR A 131 -18.46 -10.87 -4.09
C THR A 131 -18.78 -12.08 -4.96
N LEU A 132 -19.24 -13.17 -4.36
CA LEU A 132 -19.67 -14.37 -5.06
C LEU A 132 -21.17 -14.56 -4.88
N ASP A 133 -21.85 -15.08 -5.90
CA ASP A 133 -23.21 -15.59 -5.73
C ASP A 133 -23.21 -17.00 -5.09
N ASP A 134 -24.41 -17.56 -4.91
CA ASP A 134 -24.61 -18.90 -4.32
C ASP A 134 -24.04 -20.04 -5.17
N GLN A 135 -23.76 -19.78 -6.45
CA GLN A 135 -23.11 -20.71 -7.38
C GLN A 135 -21.59 -20.48 -7.49
N GLY A 136 -21.04 -19.53 -6.71
CA GLY A 136 -19.62 -19.21 -6.71
C GLY A 136 -19.18 -18.33 -7.90
N ARG A 137 -20.11 -17.74 -8.64
CA ARG A 137 -19.79 -16.82 -9.75
C ARG A 137 -19.49 -15.43 -9.21
N LEU A 138 -18.56 -14.74 -9.86
CA LEU A 138 -18.13 -13.40 -9.46
C LEU A 138 -19.22 -12.35 -9.75
N ILE A 139 -19.60 -11.59 -8.74
CA ILE A 139 -20.45 -10.40 -8.79
C ILE A 139 -19.58 -9.17 -8.63
N ILE A 140 -19.81 -8.15 -9.47
CA ILE A 140 -18.96 -6.98 -9.59
C ILE A 140 -19.79 -5.69 -9.53
N CYS A 141 -19.45 -4.78 -8.61
CA CYS A 141 -19.97 -3.42 -8.59
C CYS A 141 -19.10 -2.50 -9.46
N GLU A 142 -19.64 -1.95 -10.55
CA GLU A 142 -18.88 -1.19 -11.55
C GLU A 142 -19.14 0.32 -11.49
N HIS A 143 -18.10 1.14 -11.33
CA HIS A 143 -18.24 2.59 -11.37
C HIS A 143 -18.51 3.09 -12.79
N GLY A 144 -17.63 2.79 -13.76
CA GLY A 144 -17.73 3.31 -15.13
C GLY A 144 -19.00 2.89 -15.85
N ASN A 145 -19.33 1.59 -15.79
CA ASN A 145 -20.53 1.03 -16.41
C ASN A 145 -21.83 1.28 -15.62
N ARG A 146 -21.72 1.80 -14.38
CA ARG A 146 -22.86 2.11 -13.49
C ARG A 146 -23.84 0.94 -13.33
N ARG A 147 -23.32 -0.27 -13.17
CA ARG A 147 -24.11 -1.49 -13.05
C ARG A 147 -23.51 -2.44 -12.01
N ILE A 148 -24.33 -3.40 -11.62
CA ILE A 148 -23.84 -4.66 -11.03
C ILE A 148 -23.80 -5.67 -12.16
N SER A 149 -22.68 -6.36 -12.32
CA SER A 149 -22.55 -7.44 -13.29
C SER A 149 -22.14 -8.75 -12.66
N ARG A 150 -22.36 -9.83 -13.39
CA ARG A 150 -21.93 -11.18 -13.03
C ARG A 150 -21.04 -11.75 -14.12
N VAL A 151 -19.97 -12.44 -13.73
CA VAL A 151 -19.17 -13.26 -14.64
C VAL A 151 -19.76 -14.66 -14.70
N GLU A 152 -20.28 -15.03 -15.86
CA GLU A 152 -20.83 -16.35 -16.11
C GLU A 152 -19.71 -17.39 -16.30
N THR A 153 -20.07 -18.68 -16.21
CA THR A 153 -19.11 -19.80 -16.34
C THR A 153 -18.37 -19.82 -17.69
N ASN A 154 -18.96 -19.22 -18.73
CA ASN A 154 -18.34 -19.07 -20.05
C ASN A 154 -17.45 -17.81 -20.15
N GLY A 155 -17.23 -17.09 -19.06
CA GLY A 155 -16.45 -15.85 -19.00
C GLY A 155 -17.19 -14.60 -19.45
N THR A 156 -18.43 -14.72 -19.93
CA THR A 156 -19.22 -13.53 -20.31
C THR A 156 -19.66 -12.74 -19.09
N ARG A 157 -19.83 -11.43 -19.28
CA ARG A 157 -20.22 -10.50 -18.22
C ARG A 157 -21.62 -9.95 -18.50
N THR A 158 -22.59 -10.29 -17.65
CA THR A 158 -24.00 -9.88 -17.78
C THR A 158 -24.36 -8.81 -16.77
#